data_AF-A0AAD6YCM0-F1
#
_entry.id   AF-A0AAD6YCM0-F1
#
_cell.length_a   1.000
_cell.length_b   1.000
_cell.length_c   1.000
_cell.angle_alpha   90.00
_cell.angle_beta   90.00
_cell.angle_gamma   90.00
#
_symmetry.space_group_name_H-M   'P 1'
#
loop_
_entity.id
_entity.type
_entity.pdbx_description
1 polymer ?
#
loop_
_entity_poly.entity_id
_entity_poly.type
_entity_poly.pdbx_seq_one_letter_code
_entity_poly.pdbx_strand_id
1 'polypeptide(L)'
;MSRTSEQPLRQRDKDTIHTIQCNAHPHLAPGTTDHFAIISVIDLLPPTVEPEDRRNWRATDWEEFNKILETELEADPMVAGYASEAEVLAGLTRLDSAINRCVEKLVPLCKPCSHSKRWWTKELTVQMKERNAHALKSFRKRDLPFHPIHEEYRRVRNNF
;
A
#
# COMPACT_ATOMS: atom_id res chain seq x y z
N MET A 1 -25.00 6.17 -57.16
CA MET A 1 -24.49 7.28 -56.32
C MET A 1 -24.84 6.98 -54.87
N SER A 2 -23.99 6.25 -54.15
CA SER A 2 -24.20 5.95 -52.73
C SER A 2 -23.15 6.69 -51.94
N ARG A 3 -23.57 7.75 -51.25
CA ARG A 3 -22.72 8.59 -50.41
C ARG A 3 -22.29 7.77 -49.20
N THR A 4 -21.02 7.38 -49.15
CA THR A 4 -20.37 6.95 -47.91
C THR A 4 -20.27 8.19 -47.03
N SER A 5 -21.12 8.28 -46.00
CA SER A 5 -21.04 9.33 -45.00
C SER A 5 -19.90 8.98 -44.04
N GLU A 6 -18.71 9.50 -44.28
CA GLU A 6 -17.67 9.55 -43.25
C GLU A 6 -18.16 10.48 -42.13
N GLN A 7 -18.48 9.89 -40.98
CA GLN A 7 -18.69 10.66 -39.76
C GLN A 7 -17.33 11.15 -39.25
N PRO A 8 -17.20 12.44 -38.90
CA PRO A 8 -15.92 12.97 -38.41
C PRO A 8 -15.56 12.32 -37.07
N LEU A 9 -14.30 11.89 -36.92
CA LEU A 9 -13.74 11.49 -35.63
C LEU A 9 -13.95 12.65 -34.65
N ARG A 10 -14.82 12.46 -33.65
CA ARG A 10 -14.98 13.41 -32.55
C ARG A 10 -13.62 13.60 -31.87
N GLN A 11 -13.20 14.85 -31.76
CA GLN A 11 -12.09 15.26 -30.91
C GLN A 11 -12.38 14.74 -29.49
N ARG A 12 -11.51 13.86 -28.96
CA ARG A 12 -11.75 13.13 -27.70
C ARG A 12 -11.27 13.95 -26.50
N ASP A 13 -12.18 14.26 -25.59
CA ASP A 13 -11.84 14.82 -24.28
C ASP A 13 -11.24 13.72 -23.40
N LYS A 14 -10.05 13.98 -22.85
CA LYS A 14 -9.27 13.01 -22.06
C LYS A 14 -9.90 12.65 -20.71
N ASP A 15 -10.89 13.42 -20.26
CA ASP A 15 -11.48 13.30 -18.93
C ASP A 15 -12.92 12.75 -18.94
N THR A 16 -13.44 12.38 -20.11
CA THR A 16 -14.81 11.84 -20.22
C THR A 16 -14.80 10.32 -20.28
N ILE A 17 -15.43 9.69 -19.29
CA ILE A 17 -15.68 8.24 -19.29
C ILE A 17 -16.74 7.93 -20.35
N HIS A 18 -16.36 7.19 -21.39
CA HIS A 18 -17.27 6.80 -22.45
C HIS A 18 -17.75 5.36 -22.26
N THR A 19 -19.05 5.18 -22.04
CA THR A 19 -19.65 3.83 -22.06
C THR A 19 -19.82 3.40 -23.50
N ILE A 20 -19.12 2.35 -23.92
CA ILE A 20 -19.24 1.77 -25.26
C ILE A 20 -20.50 0.90 -25.34
N GLN A 21 -20.75 0.09 -24.30
CA GLN A 21 -21.86 -0.86 -24.26
C GLN A 21 -22.26 -1.15 -22.81
N CYS A 22 -23.55 -1.38 -22.56
CA CYS A 22 -24.04 -1.95 -21.31
C CYS A 22 -25.26 -2.83 -21.63
N ASN A 23 -25.13 -4.14 -21.45
CA ASN A 23 -26.20 -5.09 -21.77
C ASN A 23 -26.33 -6.14 -20.67
N ALA A 24 -27.55 -6.63 -20.46
CA ALA A 24 -27.76 -7.88 -19.74
C ALA A 24 -27.41 -9.05 -20.65
N HIS A 25 -26.76 -10.08 -20.10
CA HIS A 25 -26.39 -11.30 -20.79
C HIS A 25 -27.05 -12.52 -20.13
N PRO A 26 -28.38 -12.72 -20.33
CA PRO A 26 -29.09 -13.83 -19.73
C PRO A 26 -28.53 -15.21 -20.10
N HIS A 27 -27.98 -15.34 -21.30
CA HIS A 27 -27.38 -16.58 -21.81
C HIS A 27 -26.06 -16.97 -21.14
N LEU A 28 -25.46 -16.09 -20.34
CA LEU A 28 -24.26 -16.37 -19.54
C LEU A 28 -24.58 -16.81 -18.12
N ALA A 29 -25.85 -16.81 -17.72
CA ALA A 29 -26.25 -17.26 -16.40
C ALA A 29 -26.02 -18.78 -16.26
N PRO A 30 -25.27 -19.23 -15.23
CA PRO A 30 -25.22 -20.63 -14.85
C PRO A 30 -26.65 -21.16 -14.59
N GLY A 31 -26.92 -22.43 -14.92
CA GLY A 31 -28.30 -22.97 -14.91
C GLY A 31 -29.03 -23.00 -13.56
N THR A 32 -28.42 -22.54 -12.46
CA THR A 32 -28.96 -22.57 -11.10
C THR A 32 -29.11 -21.18 -10.44
N THR A 33 -28.95 -20.08 -11.19
CA THR A 33 -29.12 -18.71 -10.66
C THR A 33 -30.30 -18.02 -11.35
N ASP A 34 -31.10 -17.28 -10.58
CA ASP A 34 -32.16 -16.40 -11.06
C ASP A 34 -31.64 -14.99 -11.43
N HIS A 35 -30.34 -14.75 -11.25
CA HIS A 35 -29.67 -13.51 -11.64
C HIS A 35 -29.04 -13.58 -13.05
N PHE A 36 -29.10 -12.46 -13.78
CA PHE A 36 -28.41 -12.26 -15.05
C PHE A 36 -27.22 -11.32 -14.89
N ALA A 37 -26.09 -11.65 -15.52
CA ALA A 37 -24.93 -10.77 -15.56
C ALA A 37 -25.25 -9.54 -16.42
N ILE A 38 -25.00 -8.34 -15.90
CA ILE A 38 -24.92 -7.12 -16.70
C ILE A 38 -23.44 -6.87 -16.98
N ILE A 39 -23.10 -6.78 -18.26
CA ILE A 39 -21.72 -6.53 -18.70
C ILE A 39 -21.67 -5.16 -19.35
N SER A 40 -20.79 -4.30 -18.83
CA SER A 40 -20.51 -2.99 -19.38
C SER A 40 -19.11 -2.96 -19.98
N VAL A 41 -19.00 -2.45 -21.20
CA VAL A 41 -17.72 -2.13 -21.85
C VAL A 41 -17.58 -0.61 -21.79
N ILE A 42 -16.53 -0.16 -21.13
CA ILE A 42 -16.26 1.25 -20.89
C ILE A 42 -14.90 1.56 -21.49
N ASP A 43 -14.83 2.60 -22.32
CA ASP A 43 -13.56 3.16 -22.78
C ASP A 43 -12.98 4.00 -21.66
N LEU A 44 -11.91 3.48 -21.05
CA LEU A 44 -11.18 4.15 -19.98
C LEU A 44 -9.75 4.33 -20.44
N LEU A 45 -9.30 5.58 -20.48
CA LEU A 45 -7.89 5.94 -20.50
C LEU A 45 -7.51 6.30 -19.07
N PRO A 46 -7.13 5.34 -18.21
CA PRO A 46 -6.66 5.68 -16.88
C PRO A 46 -5.43 6.58 -17.03
N PRO A 47 -5.38 7.73 -16.35
CA PRO A 47 -4.15 8.51 -16.31
C PRO A 47 -3.07 7.63 -15.68
N THR A 48 -1.98 7.39 -16.40
CA THR A 48 -0.78 6.80 -15.81
C THR A 48 -0.19 7.85 -14.89
N VAL A 49 -0.38 7.66 -13.59
CA VAL A 49 0.29 8.46 -12.57
C VAL A 49 1.56 7.71 -12.19
N GLU A 50 2.70 8.37 -12.33
CA GLU A 50 3.96 7.83 -11.81
C GLU A 50 3.81 7.66 -10.30
N PRO A 51 4.05 6.45 -9.76
CA PRO A 51 3.92 6.23 -8.34
C PRO A 51 4.93 7.09 -7.59
N GLU A 52 4.42 8.03 -6.78
CA GLU A 52 5.26 8.85 -5.92
C GLU A 52 5.99 7.98 -4.88
N ASP A 53 7.24 8.33 -4.61
CA ASP A 53 8.01 7.76 -3.51
C ASP A 53 7.37 8.13 -2.18
N ARG A 54 6.81 7.13 -1.49
CA ARG A 54 6.13 7.32 -0.21
C ARG A 54 7.03 6.92 0.95
N ARG A 55 7.06 7.69 2.02
CA ARG A 55 7.76 7.32 3.26
C ARG A 55 7.07 6.15 3.98
N ASN A 56 7.85 5.19 4.48
CA ASN A 56 7.38 4.03 5.22
C ASN A 56 7.51 4.24 6.73
N TRP A 57 6.61 5.04 7.27
CA TRP A 57 6.56 5.38 8.70
C TRP A 57 6.44 4.18 9.65
N ARG A 58 5.86 3.07 9.16
CA ARG A 58 5.75 1.83 9.96
C ARG A 58 7.08 1.10 10.11
N ALA A 59 8.01 1.31 9.17
CA ALA A 59 9.30 0.66 9.19
C ALA A 59 10.37 1.48 9.92
N THR A 60 10.08 2.74 10.25
CA THR A 60 10.96 3.65 10.99
C THR A 60 11.33 3.07 12.35
N ASP A 61 12.62 3.21 12.70
CA ASP A 61 13.08 3.01 14.07
C ASP A 61 12.83 4.29 14.86
N TRP A 62 11.79 4.28 15.70
CA TRP A 62 11.36 5.46 16.45
C TRP A 62 12.30 5.83 17.59
N GLU A 63 13.05 4.87 18.14
CA GLU A 63 14.01 5.13 19.21
C GLU A 63 15.19 5.93 18.66
N GLU A 64 15.76 5.47 17.54
CA GLU A 64 16.83 6.20 16.85
C GLU A 64 16.32 7.52 16.26
N PHE A 65 15.09 7.56 15.72
CA PHE A 65 14.49 8.79 15.20
C PHE A 65 14.41 9.88 16.27
N ASN A 66 13.90 9.55 17.46
CA ASN A 66 13.77 10.52 18.55
C ASN A 66 15.13 11.01 19.03
N LYS A 67 16.11 10.12 19.17
CA LYS A 67 17.47 10.48 19.58
C LYS A 67 18.13 11.46 18.60
N ILE A 68 17.99 11.23 17.30
CA ILE A 68 18.53 12.12 16.28
C ILE A 68 17.75 13.44 16.24
N LEU A 69 16.42 13.41 16.40
CA LEU A 69 15.62 14.62 16.46
C LEU A 69 16.00 15.49 17.66
N GLU A 70 16.21 14.91 18.84
CA GLU A 70 16.73 15.63 20.01
C GLU A 70 18.06 16.30 19.71
N THR A 71 19.00 15.58 19.09
CA THR A 71 20.30 16.13 18.70
C THR A 71 20.16 17.30 17.70
N GLU A 72 19.27 17.19 16.72
CA GLU A 72 19.00 18.25 15.73
C GLU A 72 18.37 19.49 16.37
N LEU A 73 17.50 19.31 17.37
CA LEU A 73 16.86 20.40 18.11
C LEU A 73 17.82 21.05 19.12
N GLU A 74 18.75 20.29 19.71
CA GLU A 74 19.80 20.84 20.58
C GLU A 74 20.82 21.67 19.80
N ALA A 75 21.10 21.29 18.55
CA ALA A 75 22.03 22.02 17.68
C ALA A 75 21.48 23.39 17.22
N ASP A 76 20.16 23.54 17.09
CA ASP A 76 19.48 24.80 16.78
C ASP A 76 18.31 25.01 17.76
N PRO A 77 18.61 25.43 19.00
CA PRO A 77 17.62 25.48 20.08
C PRO A 77 16.54 26.54 19.85
N MET A 78 15.31 26.19 20.21
CA MET A 78 14.21 27.14 20.21
C MET A 78 14.43 28.22 21.27
N VAL A 79 14.06 29.46 20.94
CA VAL A 79 14.12 30.59 21.87
C VAL A 79 12.95 30.55 22.84
N ALA A 80 13.16 31.03 24.07
CA ALA A 80 12.15 30.99 25.14
C ALA A 80 10.93 31.90 24.89
N GLY A 81 11.00 32.80 23.90
CA GLY A 81 9.91 33.68 23.53
C GLY A 81 10.11 34.26 22.14
N TYR A 82 8.99 34.58 21.49
CA TYR A 82 8.94 35.23 20.19
C TYR A 82 8.26 36.60 20.37
N ALA A 83 8.96 37.66 20.03
CA ALA A 83 8.50 39.05 20.17
C ALA A 83 7.67 39.52 18.95
N SER A 84 7.66 38.75 17.86
CA SER A 84 6.92 39.08 16.65
C SER A 84 6.47 37.85 15.88
N GLU A 85 5.49 38.04 14.99
CA GLU A 85 5.04 37.02 14.04
C GLU A 85 6.20 36.49 13.17
N ALA A 86 7.08 37.40 12.72
CA ALA A 86 8.25 37.02 11.91
C ALA A 86 9.18 36.05 12.67
N GLU A 87 9.38 36.27 13.97
CA GLU A 87 10.19 35.38 14.80
C GLU A 87 9.50 34.03 15.03
N VAL A 88 8.18 34.00 15.18
CA VAL A 88 7.38 32.76 15.26
C VAL A 88 7.53 31.94 13.98
N LEU A 89 7.34 32.57 12.81
CA LEU A 89 7.49 31.91 11.51
C LEU A 89 8.91 31.35 11.33
N ALA A 90 9.93 32.11 11.70
CA ALA A 90 11.31 31.63 11.68
C ALA A 90 11.54 30.44 12.65
N GLY A 91 10.87 30.43 13.80
CA GLY A 91 10.85 29.29 14.72
C GLY A 91 10.23 28.03 14.09
N LEU A 92 9.07 28.19 13.44
CA LEU A 92 8.37 27.09 12.75
C LEU A 92 9.21 26.53 11.61
N THR A 93 9.81 27.38 10.77
CA THR A 93 10.69 26.93 9.68
C THR A 93 11.88 26.13 10.21
N ARG A 94 12.46 26.52 11.35
CA ARG A 94 13.55 25.77 11.99
C ARG A 94 13.10 24.40 12.46
N LEU A 95 11.97 24.33 13.18
CA LEU A 95 11.40 23.07 13.65
C LEU A 95 11.09 22.13 12.48
N ASP A 96 10.41 22.63 11.45
CA ASP A 96 10.07 21.86 10.26
C ASP A 96 11.33 21.36 9.54
N SER A 97 12.36 22.20 9.45
CA SER A 97 13.64 21.82 8.86
C SER A 97 14.33 20.70 9.65
N ALA A 98 14.33 20.77 10.99
CA ALA A 98 14.91 19.74 11.85
C ALA A 98 14.18 18.39 11.69
N ILE A 99 12.85 18.43 11.68
CA ILE A 99 12.01 17.23 11.43
C ILE A 99 12.31 16.67 10.04
N ASN A 100 12.30 17.50 9.00
CA ASN A 100 12.53 17.05 7.63
C ASN A 100 13.93 16.44 7.45
N ARG A 101 14.97 16.98 8.09
CA ARG A 101 16.31 16.36 8.09
C ARG A 101 16.29 14.95 8.70
N CYS A 102 15.57 14.77 9.81
CA CYS A 102 15.40 13.44 10.43
C CYS A 102 14.63 12.48 9.50
N VAL A 103 13.55 12.96 8.87
CA VAL A 103 12.71 12.18 7.95
C VAL A 103 13.52 11.70 6.75
N GLU A 104 14.26 12.61 6.11
CA GLU A 104 15.09 12.28 4.96
C GLU A 104 16.17 11.24 5.30
N LYS A 105 16.78 11.36 6.48
CA LYS A 105 17.87 10.49 6.92
C LYS A 105 17.40 9.11 7.39
N LEU A 106 16.28 9.03 8.10
CA LEU A 106 15.92 7.84 8.88
C LEU A 106 14.63 7.15 8.44
N VAL A 107 13.72 7.86 7.77
CA VAL A 107 12.44 7.27 7.37
C VAL A 107 12.60 6.62 6.00
N PRO A 108 12.58 5.27 5.92
CA PRO A 108 12.84 4.58 4.66
C PRO A 108 11.72 4.85 3.65
N LEU A 109 12.08 4.86 2.36
CA LEU A 109 11.08 4.89 1.29
C LEU A 109 10.37 3.53 1.18
N CYS A 110 9.06 3.59 0.90
CA CYS A 110 8.28 2.45 0.48
C CYS A 110 8.83 1.96 -0.85
N LYS A 111 9.06 0.65 -0.96
CA LYS A 111 9.32 -0.01 -2.23
C LYS A 111 8.04 -0.73 -2.65
N PRO A 112 7.09 -0.04 -3.31
CA PRO A 112 5.89 -0.71 -3.79
C PRO A 112 6.31 -1.81 -4.77
N CYS A 113 5.89 -3.04 -4.50
CA CYS A 113 6.00 -4.13 -5.46
C CYS A 113 4.62 -4.76 -5.60
N SER A 114 4.32 -5.34 -6.75
CA SER A 114 3.00 -5.94 -7.04
C SER A 114 2.60 -7.03 -6.05
N HIS A 115 3.57 -7.62 -5.34
CA HIS A 115 3.36 -8.67 -4.35
C HIS A 115 3.28 -8.14 -2.91
N SER A 116 3.62 -6.86 -2.68
CA SER A 116 3.59 -6.24 -1.35
C SER A 116 2.15 -5.96 -0.94
N LYS A 117 1.66 -6.73 0.03
CA LYS A 117 0.31 -6.55 0.58
C LYS A 117 0.31 -5.41 1.61
N ARG A 118 -0.62 -4.48 1.47
CA ARG A 118 -0.72 -3.26 2.32
C ARG A 118 -1.00 -3.55 3.80
N TRP A 119 -1.60 -4.70 4.10
CA TRP A 119 -1.89 -5.19 5.46
C TRP A 119 -0.77 -6.04 6.06
N TRP A 120 0.32 -6.28 5.32
CA TRP A 120 1.43 -7.12 5.77
C TRP A 120 2.38 -6.34 6.68
N THR A 121 2.67 -6.87 7.87
CA THR A 121 3.54 -6.22 8.87
C THR A 121 4.81 -7.04 9.15
N LYS A 122 5.75 -6.46 9.89
CA LYS A 122 6.99 -7.17 10.30
C LYS A 122 6.63 -8.36 11.21
N GLU A 123 5.66 -8.19 12.09
CA GLU A 123 5.14 -9.22 13.01
C GLU A 123 4.56 -10.40 12.22
N LEU A 124 3.74 -10.11 11.20
CA LEU A 124 3.21 -11.15 10.29
C LEU A 124 4.33 -11.88 9.54
N THR A 125 5.42 -11.18 9.20
CA THR A 125 6.60 -11.84 8.59
C THR A 125 7.27 -12.80 9.56
N VAL A 126 7.39 -12.44 10.84
CA VAL A 126 7.94 -13.31 11.89
C VAL A 126 7.03 -14.53 12.09
N GLN A 127 5.73 -14.34 12.27
CA GLN A 127 4.77 -15.43 12.43
C GLN A 127 4.72 -16.34 11.19
N MET A 128 4.78 -15.79 9.98
CA MET A 128 4.86 -16.58 8.74
C MET A 128 6.12 -17.46 8.72
N LYS A 129 7.29 -16.91 9.10
CA LYS A 129 8.54 -17.67 9.17
C LYS A 129 8.47 -18.80 10.19
N GLU A 130 7.92 -18.52 11.37
CA GLU A 130 7.71 -19.51 12.42
C GLU A 130 6.78 -20.63 11.93
N ARG A 131 5.61 -20.28 11.39
CA ARG A 131 4.66 -21.22 10.80
C ARG A 131 5.33 -22.10 9.73
N ASN A 132 6.11 -21.52 8.83
CA ASN A 132 6.79 -22.26 7.76
C ASN A 132 7.86 -23.21 8.31
N ALA A 133 8.60 -22.79 9.35
CA ALA A 133 9.56 -23.66 10.03
C ALA A 133 8.87 -24.88 10.68
N HIS A 134 7.74 -24.67 11.35
CA HIS A 134 6.93 -25.76 11.90
C HIS A 134 6.32 -26.66 10.82
N ALA A 135 5.85 -26.08 9.71
CA ALA A 135 5.33 -26.84 8.57
C ALA A 135 6.40 -27.79 8.00
N LEU A 136 7.64 -27.29 7.83
CA LEU A 136 8.75 -28.11 7.35
C LEU A 136 9.11 -29.24 8.32
N LYS A 137 9.16 -28.95 9.63
CA LYS A 137 9.40 -29.97 10.67
C LYS A 137 8.29 -31.04 10.66
N SER A 138 7.03 -30.62 10.56
CA SER A 138 5.86 -31.50 10.44
C SER A 138 5.97 -32.39 9.19
N PHE A 139 6.27 -31.80 8.02
CA PHE A 139 6.40 -32.54 6.77
C PHE A 139 7.53 -33.59 6.81
N ARG A 140 8.67 -33.28 7.45
CA ARG A 140 9.79 -34.23 7.62
C ARG A 140 9.43 -35.43 8.51
N LYS A 141 8.43 -35.30 9.38
CA LYS A 141 7.97 -36.35 10.30
C LYS A 141 6.62 -36.94 9.88
N ARG A 142 6.19 -36.72 8.64
CA ARG A 142 4.88 -37.19 8.11
C ARG A 142 4.64 -38.69 8.25
N ASP A 143 5.71 -39.49 8.28
CA ASP A 143 5.64 -40.95 8.42
C ASP A 143 5.37 -41.38 9.88
N LEU A 144 5.36 -40.44 10.83
CA LEU A 144 5.07 -40.64 12.26
C LEU A 144 3.82 -39.83 12.66
N PRO A 145 2.60 -40.34 12.39
CA PRO A 145 1.35 -39.56 12.52
C PRO A 145 1.09 -38.96 13.90
N PHE A 146 1.60 -39.58 14.95
CA PHE A 146 1.40 -39.18 16.35
C PHE A 146 2.57 -38.36 16.92
N HIS A 147 3.50 -37.89 16.07
CA HIS A 147 4.59 -37.04 16.53
C HIS A 147 4.05 -35.66 17.00
N PRO A 148 4.46 -35.16 18.18
CA PRO A 148 3.90 -33.92 18.79
C PRO A 148 4.03 -32.68 17.88
N ILE A 149 5.05 -32.64 17.03
CA ILE A 149 5.26 -31.59 16.02
C ILE A 149 4.02 -31.28 15.16
N HIS A 150 3.16 -32.26 14.89
CA HIS A 150 1.96 -32.05 14.09
C HIS A 150 0.90 -31.24 14.84
N GLU A 151 0.84 -31.39 16.17
CA GLU A 151 -0.01 -30.58 17.03
C GLU A 151 0.58 -29.17 17.20
N GLU A 152 1.89 -29.07 17.44
CA GLU A 152 2.58 -27.78 17.49
C GLU A 152 2.38 -26.97 16.21
N TYR A 153 2.54 -27.61 15.04
CA TYR A 153 2.28 -26.96 13.77
C TYR A 153 0.82 -26.49 13.64
N ARG A 154 -0.16 -27.30 14.08
CA ARG A 154 -1.58 -26.87 14.08
C ARG A 154 -1.81 -25.64 14.95
N ARG A 155 -1.21 -25.58 16.14
CA ARG A 155 -1.31 -24.42 17.05
C ARG A 155 -0.72 -23.17 16.40
N VAL A 156 0.52 -23.25 15.91
CA VAL A 156 1.19 -22.12 15.24
C VAL A 156 0.42 -21.67 13.99
N ARG A 157 -0.09 -22.62 13.20
CA ARG A 157 -0.89 -22.31 12.01
C ARG A 157 -2.20 -21.61 12.35
N ASN A 158 -2.86 -21.98 13.44
CA ASN A 158 -4.13 -21.36 13.85
C ASN A 158 -3.93 -19.98 14.51
N ASN A 159 -2.71 -19.68 14.98
CA ASN A 159 -2.33 -18.39 15.54
C ASN A 159 -1.79 -17.40 14.48
N PHE A 160 -1.64 -17.84 13.22
CA PHE A 160 -1.28 -17.01 12.06
C PHE A 160 -2.53 -16.62 11.28
#